data_AF-A0A433TSH1-F1
#
_entry.id   AF-A0A433TSH1-F1
#
_cell.length_a   1.000
_cell.length_b   1.000
_cell.length_c   1.000
_cell.angle_alpha   90.00
_cell.angle_beta   90.00
_cell.angle_gamma   90.00
#
_symmetry.space_group_name_H-M   'P 1'
#
loop_
_entity.id
_entity.type
_entity.pdbx_description
1 polymer ?
#
loop_
_entity_poly.entity_id
_entity_poly.type
_entity_poly.pdbx_seq_one_letter_code
_entity_poly.pdbx_strand_id
1 'polypeptide(L)'
;MSNMPKKFKGENSKAVEAKVRKNAQQKEAADKAEKERLDELWKDDDKHIARKLQRKDDKEKKRVEQLERKKELQQLHEQEMDSIKGAKSQAAKMTRAQIIETQERLAAEAEAAKIKSQLSHDEIPIEENVNRIEIEGTEARNVDEAISALSVSDEPHLDKHPEKRVRAAYTEFEATRLPVLKQENPNMRLSQLKQMLKKEWMKSPENPLNKRSLAYNEKQ
;
A
#
# COMPACT_ATOMS: atom_id res chain seq x y z
N MET A 1 5.16 54.57 -37.01
CA MET A 1 5.11 53.21 -36.45
C MET A 1 5.41 53.30 -34.96
N SER A 2 4.36 53.28 -34.14
CA SER A 2 4.40 53.48 -32.69
C SER A 2 5.04 52.28 -31.98
N ASN A 3 6.24 52.48 -31.44
CA ASN A 3 6.95 51.47 -30.66
C ASN A 3 6.37 51.43 -29.24
N MET A 4 5.57 50.41 -28.93
CA MET A 4 4.96 50.24 -27.60
C MET A 4 6.05 49.87 -26.56
N PRO A 5 6.18 50.61 -25.45
CA PRO A 5 7.17 50.32 -24.42
C PRO A 5 6.85 48.98 -23.74
N LYS A 6 7.83 48.07 -23.73
CA LYS A 6 7.77 46.74 -23.13
C LYS A 6 7.44 46.88 -21.63
N LYS A 7 6.26 46.39 -21.21
CA LYS A 7 5.66 46.65 -19.88
C LYS A 7 6.32 45.94 -18.67
N PHE A 8 7.47 45.30 -18.83
CA PHE A 8 8.15 44.60 -17.73
C PHE A 8 9.64 45.00 -17.67
N LYS A 9 10.01 45.78 -16.65
CA LYS A 9 11.42 46.01 -16.24
C LYS A 9 11.89 44.80 -15.42
N GLY A 10 12.26 43.71 -16.10
CA GLY A 10 12.74 42.47 -15.48
C GLY A 10 12.37 41.23 -16.30
N GLU A 11 13.11 40.13 -16.12
CA GLU A 11 12.74 38.85 -16.75
C GLU A 11 11.41 38.34 -16.18
N ASN A 12 10.49 37.92 -17.06
CA ASN A 12 9.18 37.40 -16.66
C ASN A 12 9.34 36.07 -15.89
N SER A 13 8.88 36.01 -14.63
CA SER A 13 8.99 34.84 -13.74
C SER A 13 8.59 33.53 -14.43
N LYS A 14 7.49 33.53 -15.19
CA LYS A 14 7.03 32.33 -15.91
C LYS A 14 7.98 31.90 -17.03
N ALA A 15 8.63 32.87 -17.67
CA ALA A 15 9.64 32.60 -18.69
C ALA A 15 10.95 32.08 -18.07
N VAL A 16 11.31 32.57 -16.88
CA VAL A 16 12.46 32.05 -16.11
C VAL A 16 12.20 30.60 -15.68
N GLU A 17 11.04 30.31 -15.10
CA GLU A 17 10.65 28.94 -14.72
C GLU A 17 10.62 27.99 -15.92
N ALA A 18 10.09 28.43 -17.06
CA ALA A 18 10.07 27.63 -18.29
C ALA A 18 11.50 27.35 -18.82
N LYS A 19 12.40 28.34 -18.77
CA LYS A 19 13.82 28.17 -19.12
C LYS A 19 14.51 27.20 -18.16
N VAL A 20 14.25 27.32 -16.85
CA VAL A 20 14.80 26.40 -15.84
C VAL A 20 14.34 24.97 -16.09
N ARG A 21 13.06 24.74 -16.37
CA ARG A 21 12.56 23.39 -16.71
C ARG A 21 13.22 22.83 -17.96
N LYS A 22 13.33 23.61 -19.03
CA LYS A 22 13.98 23.18 -20.27
C LYS A 22 15.46 22.86 -20.06
N ASN A 23 16.18 23.69 -19.30
CA ASN A 23 17.58 23.45 -18.97
C ASN A 23 17.76 22.22 -18.08
N ALA A 24 16.85 21.97 -17.13
CA ALA A 24 16.88 20.78 -16.30
C ALA A 24 16.66 19.51 -17.13
N GLN A 25 15.67 19.51 -18.03
CA GLN A 25 15.44 18.38 -18.94
C GLN A 25 16.61 18.15 -19.90
N GLN A 26 17.24 19.21 -20.41
CA GLN A 26 18.43 19.08 -21.26
C GLN A 26 19.63 18.52 -20.48
N LYS A 27 19.82 18.95 -19.23
CA LYS A 27 20.87 18.38 -18.36
C LYS A 27 20.60 16.91 -18.05
N GLU A 28 19.39 16.56 -17.66
CA GLU A 28 19.04 15.15 -17.39
C GLU A 28 19.22 14.27 -18.63
N ALA A 29 18.85 14.76 -19.81
CA ALA A 29 19.09 14.06 -21.07
C ALA A 29 20.60 13.93 -21.39
N ALA A 30 21.39 14.98 -21.13
CA ALA A 30 22.84 14.95 -21.32
C ALA A 30 23.52 14.00 -20.33
N ASP A 31 23.14 14.04 -19.05
CA ASP A 31 23.66 13.17 -17.99
C ASP A 31 23.30 11.71 -18.28
N LYS A 32 22.07 11.46 -18.76
CA LYS A 32 21.64 10.11 -19.19
C LYS A 32 22.44 9.63 -20.39
N ALA A 33 22.65 10.48 -21.40
CA ALA A 33 23.46 10.13 -22.58
C ALA A 33 24.93 9.89 -22.21
N GLU A 34 25.49 10.68 -21.29
CA GLU A 34 26.85 10.47 -20.78
C GLU A 34 26.94 9.17 -19.98
N LYS A 35 25.96 8.88 -19.13
CA LYS A 35 25.89 7.63 -18.39
C LYS A 35 25.79 6.43 -19.33
N GLU A 36 24.91 6.46 -20.33
CA GLU A 36 24.80 5.39 -21.34
C GLU A 36 26.11 5.21 -22.11
N ARG A 37 26.81 6.30 -22.45
CA ARG A 37 28.13 6.23 -23.09
C ARG A 37 29.19 5.63 -22.19
N LEU A 38 29.19 5.96 -20.90
CA LEU A 38 30.11 5.39 -19.92
C LEU A 38 29.80 3.92 -19.67
N ASP A 39 28.52 3.56 -19.52
CA ASP A 39 28.09 2.18 -19.34
C ASP A 39 28.48 1.31 -20.56
N GLU A 40 28.37 1.84 -21.78
CA GLU A 40 28.85 1.15 -22.99
C GLU A 40 30.38 1.05 -23.02
N LEU A 41 31.11 2.10 -22.64
CA LEU A 41 32.57 2.07 -22.57
C LEU A 41 33.09 1.05 -21.55
N TRP A 42 32.36 0.85 -20.45
CA TRP A 42 32.69 -0.07 -19.37
C TRP A 42 31.98 -1.42 -19.48
N LYS A 43 31.41 -1.72 -20.63
CA LYS A 43 30.78 -3.01 -20.89
C LYS A 43 31.85 -4.11 -21.01
N ASP A 44 31.65 -5.19 -20.27
CA ASP A 44 32.50 -6.37 -20.32
C ASP A 44 31.91 -7.41 -21.28
N ASP A 45 32.60 -7.63 -22.40
CA ASP A 45 32.20 -8.60 -23.44
C ASP A 45 32.89 -9.98 -23.27
N ASP A 46 33.52 -10.26 -22.13
CA ASP A 46 34.11 -11.59 -21.88
C ASP A 46 33.04 -12.69 -21.82
N LYS A 47 33.06 -13.55 -22.84
CA LYS A 47 32.20 -14.73 -22.98
C LYS A 47 32.21 -15.65 -21.76
N HIS A 48 33.33 -15.79 -21.05
CA HIS A 48 33.42 -16.66 -19.88
C HIS A 48 32.71 -16.06 -18.66
N ILE A 49 32.85 -14.75 -18.47
CA ILE A 49 32.17 -14.00 -17.40
C ILE A 49 30.67 -13.95 -17.68
N ALA A 50 30.26 -13.64 -18.91
CA ALA A 50 28.85 -13.65 -19.32
C ALA A 50 28.20 -15.03 -19.10
N ARG A 51 28.87 -16.12 -19.49
CA ARG A 51 28.38 -17.48 -19.26
C ARG A 51 28.30 -17.84 -17.77
N LYS A 52 29.20 -17.31 -16.93
CA LYS A 52 29.17 -17.52 -15.47
C LYS A 52 28.01 -16.76 -14.83
N LEU A 53 27.78 -15.51 -15.24
CA LEU A 53 26.65 -14.69 -14.79
C LEU A 53 25.32 -15.34 -15.20
N GLN A 54 25.17 -15.74 -16.46
CA GLN A 54 23.97 -16.43 -16.94
C GLN A 54 23.66 -17.70 -16.14
N ARG A 55 24.66 -18.54 -15.86
CA ARG A 55 24.46 -19.75 -15.02
C ARG A 55 24.02 -19.41 -13.59
N LYS A 56 24.49 -18.28 -13.04
CA LYS A 56 24.10 -17.81 -11.71
C LYS A 56 22.65 -17.32 -11.74
N ASP A 57 22.30 -16.49 -12.72
CA ASP A 57 20.96 -15.93 -12.90
C ASP A 57 19.93 -17.04 -13.16
N ASP A 58 20.25 -18.03 -13.98
CA ASP A 58 19.38 -19.19 -14.24
C ASP A 58 19.15 -20.02 -12.97
N LYS A 59 20.17 -20.15 -12.11
CA LYS A 59 20.04 -20.87 -10.83
C LYS A 59 19.21 -20.07 -9.83
N GLU A 60 19.39 -18.75 -9.79
CA GLU A 60 18.60 -17.86 -8.93
C GLU A 60 17.14 -17.80 -9.36
N LYS A 61 16.87 -17.63 -10.67
CA LYS A 61 15.52 -17.68 -11.24
C LYS A 61 14.80 -18.97 -10.91
N LYS A 62 15.44 -20.13 -11.11
CA LYS A 62 14.85 -21.43 -10.74
C LYS A 62 14.57 -21.55 -9.25
N ARG A 63 15.44 -21.00 -8.39
CA ARG A 63 15.22 -21.00 -6.94
C ARG A 63 14.04 -20.10 -6.56
N VAL A 64 13.94 -18.92 -7.15
CA VAL A 64 12.84 -17.97 -6.90
C VAL A 64 11.53 -18.58 -7.40
N GLU A 65 11.47 -19.09 -8.61
CA GLU A 65 10.28 -19.75 -9.18
C GLU A 65 9.81 -20.93 -8.33
N GLN A 66 10.73 -21.74 -7.80
CA GLN A 66 10.37 -22.83 -6.88
C GLN A 66 9.81 -22.33 -5.55
N LEU A 67 10.33 -21.21 -5.02
CA LEU A 67 9.82 -20.62 -3.78
C LEU A 67 8.46 -19.95 -4.00
N GLU A 68 8.28 -19.26 -5.12
CA GLU A 68 7.01 -18.66 -5.53
C GLU A 68 5.96 -19.75 -5.75
N ARG A 69 6.27 -20.80 -6.51
CA ARG A 69 5.36 -21.93 -6.70
C ARG A 69 4.97 -22.61 -5.38
N LYS A 70 5.91 -22.76 -4.44
CA LYS A 70 5.62 -23.30 -3.11
C LYS A 70 4.74 -22.35 -2.30
N LYS A 71 4.99 -21.05 -2.37
CA LYS A 71 4.21 -20.02 -1.68
C LYS A 71 2.79 -19.96 -2.24
N GLU A 72 2.62 -19.98 -3.55
CA GLU A 72 1.32 -20.03 -4.23
C GLU A 72 0.55 -21.30 -3.84
N LEU A 73 1.20 -22.47 -3.85
CA LEU A 73 0.57 -23.72 -3.42
C LEU A 73 0.14 -23.66 -1.94
N GLN A 74 0.99 -23.09 -1.08
CA GLN A 74 0.67 -22.91 0.33
C GLN A 74 -0.51 -21.96 0.54
N GLN A 75 -0.54 -20.85 -0.20
CA GLN A 75 -1.65 -19.88 -0.16
C GLN A 75 -2.96 -20.51 -0.64
N LEU A 76 -2.93 -21.29 -1.71
CA LEU A 76 -4.12 -22.00 -2.20
C LEU A 76 -4.63 -23.00 -1.15
N HIS A 77 -3.72 -23.78 -0.55
CA HIS A 77 -4.07 -24.72 0.52
C HIS A 77 -4.64 -24.01 1.75
N GLU A 78 -4.11 -22.85 2.14
CA GLU A 78 -4.65 -22.05 3.25
C GLU A 78 -6.06 -21.52 2.93
N GLN A 79 -6.27 -21.01 1.71
CA GLN A 79 -7.59 -20.59 1.24
C GLN A 79 -8.61 -21.75 1.23
N GLU A 80 -8.20 -22.94 0.80
CA GLU A 80 -9.04 -24.14 0.86
C GLU A 80 -9.41 -24.49 2.31
N MET A 81 -8.43 -24.49 3.22
CA MET A 81 -8.66 -24.79 4.65
C MET A 81 -9.54 -23.75 5.34
N ASP A 82 -9.42 -22.47 4.98
CA ASP A 82 -10.27 -21.39 5.52
C ASP A 82 -11.71 -21.47 4.98
N SER A 83 -11.89 -21.94 3.73
CA SER A 83 -13.22 -22.16 3.14
C SER A 83 -13.95 -23.35 3.76
N ILE A 84 -13.22 -24.34 4.27
CA ILE A 84 -13.76 -25.48 5.01
C ILE A 84 -14.04 -25.04 6.45
N LYS A 85 -15.21 -24.45 6.70
CA LYS A 85 -15.75 -24.20 8.05
C LYS A 85 -15.79 -25.52 8.83
N GLY A 86 -14.82 -25.72 9.74
CA GLY A 86 -14.81 -26.83 10.70
C GLY A 86 -13.45 -27.48 10.94
N ALA A 87 -12.46 -27.29 10.07
CA ALA A 87 -11.16 -27.97 10.19
C ALA A 87 -10.08 -27.10 10.85
N LYS A 88 -10.37 -26.50 12.01
CA LYS A 88 -9.30 -26.06 12.91
C LYS A 88 -8.68 -27.28 13.62
N SER A 89 -7.97 -28.09 12.87
CA SER A 89 -6.94 -28.94 13.45
C SER A 89 -5.78 -29.02 12.48
N GLN A 90 -4.84 -28.07 12.61
CA GLN A 90 -3.47 -28.41 12.31
C GLN A 90 -3.18 -29.69 13.08
N ALA A 91 -2.98 -30.80 12.38
CA ALA A 91 -2.66 -32.07 13.01
C ALA A 91 -1.32 -31.88 13.75
N ALA A 92 -1.44 -31.58 15.04
CA ALA A 92 -0.32 -31.57 15.96
C ALA A 92 0.37 -32.92 15.81
N LYS A 93 1.71 -32.94 15.81
CA LYS A 93 2.48 -34.19 15.72
C LYS A 93 2.07 -35.09 16.89
N MET A 94 1.19 -36.05 16.61
CA MET A 94 0.63 -36.93 17.63
C MET A 94 1.62 -38.04 17.93
N THR A 95 1.80 -38.32 19.22
CA THR A 95 2.63 -39.45 19.65
C THR A 95 1.94 -40.77 19.31
N ARG A 96 2.70 -41.86 19.19
CA ARG A 96 2.15 -43.19 18.82
C ARG A 96 0.98 -43.63 19.72
N ALA A 97 1.00 -43.27 21.00
CA ALA A 97 -0.09 -43.56 21.93
C ALA A 97 -1.38 -42.82 21.55
N GLN A 98 -1.29 -41.54 21.19
CA GLN A 98 -2.44 -40.75 20.74
C GLN A 98 -3.02 -41.27 19.43
N ILE A 99 -2.19 -41.79 18.52
CA ILE A 99 -2.66 -42.41 17.27
C ILE A 99 -3.52 -43.64 17.58
N ILE A 100 -3.09 -44.50 18.50
CA ILE A 100 -3.84 -45.70 18.89
C ILE A 100 -5.18 -45.31 19.54
N GLU A 101 -5.16 -44.36 20.47
CA GLU A 101 -6.37 -43.85 21.13
C GLU A 101 -7.37 -43.26 20.12
N THR A 102 -6.88 -42.49 19.14
CA THR A 102 -7.75 -41.96 18.07
C THR A 102 -8.33 -43.06 17.18
N GLN A 103 -7.57 -44.12 16.89
CA GLN A 103 -8.04 -45.26 16.10
C GLN A 103 -9.11 -46.07 16.84
N GLU A 104 -8.93 -46.30 18.14
CA GLU A 104 -9.92 -46.98 18.98
C GLU A 104 -11.20 -46.17 19.10
N ARG A 105 -11.10 -44.84 19.26
CA ARG A 105 -12.26 -43.94 19.27
C ARG A 105 -13.01 -43.95 17.94
N LEU A 106 -12.31 -43.87 16.81
CA LEU A 106 -12.92 -43.94 15.48
C LEU A 106 -13.57 -45.29 15.21
N ALA A 107 -12.97 -46.39 15.69
CA ALA A 107 -13.56 -47.73 15.58
C ALA A 107 -14.86 -47.84 16.41
N ALA A 108 -14.89 -47.27 17.62
CA ALA A 108 -16.09 -47.22 18.44
C ALA A 108 -17.19 -46.34 17.83
N GLU A 109 -16.84 -45.19 17.24
CA GLU A 109 -17.78 -44.33 16.51
C GLU A 109 -18.32 -45.02 15.25
N ALA A 110 -17.49 -45.79 14.52
CA ALA A 110 -17.93 -46.55 13.37
C ALA A 110 -18.90 -47.68 13.74
N GLU A 111 -18.69 -48.37 14.87
CA GLU A 111 -19.65 -49.34 15.41
C GLU A 111 -20.95 -48.64 15.87
N ALA A 112 -20.87 -47.48 16.51
CA ALA A 112 -22.04 -46.68 16.87
C ALA A 112 -22.81 -46.18 15.63
N ALA A 113 -22.11 -45.84 14.54
CA ALA A 113 -22.72 -45.44 13.27
C ALA A 113 -23.40 -46.62 12.55
N LYS A 114 -22.84 -47.83 12.62
CA LYS A 114 -23.51 -49.05 12.13
C LYS A 114 -24.81 -49.32 12.89
N ILE A 115 -24.80 -49.15 14.21
CA ILE A 115 -26.00 -49.26 15.05
C ILE A 115 -27.04 -48.21 14.65
N LYS A 116 -26.62 -46.95 14.40
CA LYS A 116 -27.52 -45.90 13.89
C LYS A 116 -28.05 -46.19 12.48
N SER A 117 -27.29 -46.82 11.60
CA SER A 117 -27.77 -47.21 10.26
C SER A 117 -28.76 -48.38 10.28
N GLN A 118 -28.81 -49.14 11.38
CA GLN A 118 -29.80 -50.19 11.61
C GLN A 118 -31.09 -49.65 12.25
N LEU A 119 -31.14 -48.35 12.57
CA LEU A 119 -32.31 -47.66 13.08
C LEU A 119 -33.27 -47.34 11.93
N SER A 120 -34.58 -47.58 12.12
CA SER A 120 -35.60 -47.37 11.10
C SER A 120 -35.67 -45.91 10.64
N HIS A 121 -35.97 -45.71 9.35
CA HIS A 121 -35.98 -44.42 8.64
C HIS A 121 -36.74 -43.27 9.34
N ASP A 122 -37.67 -43.58 10.24
CA ASP A 122 -38.52 -42.61 10.94
C ASP A 122 -37.80 -41.81 12.05
N GLU A 123 -36.59 -42.19 12.46
CA GLU A 123 -35.82 -41.53 13.53
C GLU A 123 -34.67 -40.63 13.03
N ILE A 124 -34.48 -40.50 11.72
CA ILE A 124 -33.39 -39.71 11.14
C ILE A 124 -33.91 -38.28 10.83
N PRO A 125 -33.36 -37.22 11.45
CA PRO A 125 -33.70 -35.85 11.10
C PRO A 125 -33.38 -35.57 9.62
N ILE A 126 -34.33 -35.00 8.89
CA ILE A 126 -34.16 -34.65 7.46
C ILE A 126 -33.11 -33.53 7.34
N GLU A 127 -32.02 -33.80 6.63
CA GLU A 127 -30.99 -32.80 6.33
C GLU A 127 -31.51 -31.75 5.34
N GLU A 128 -31.21 -30.48 5.58
CA GLU A 128 -31.65 -29.39 4.72
C GLU A 128 -30.95 -29.42 3.35
N ASN A 129 -31.71 -29.12 2.29
CA ASN A 129 -31.19 -29.14 0.93
C ASN A 129 -30.25 -27.95 0.69
N VAL A 130 -28.95 -28.25 0.58
CA VAL A 130 -27.89 -27.27 0.31
C VAL A 130 -28.13 -26.38 -0.92
N ASN A 131 -28.92 -26.84 -1.90
CA ASN A 131 -29.29 -26.05 -3.08
C ASN A 131 -30.36 -24.98 -2.82
N ARG A 132 -30.90 -24.91 -1.58
CA ARG A 132 -31.91 -23.93 -1.16
C ARG A 132 -31.39 -22.95 -0.10
N ILE A 133 -30.11 -23.03 0.25
CA ILE A 133 -29.51 -22.12 1.23
C ILE A 133 -29.37 -20.73 0.59
N GLU A 134 -30.05 -19.74 1.15
CA GLU A 134 -29.82 -18.33 0.82
C GLU A 134 -28.43 -17.96 1.35
N ILE A 135 -27.48 -17.75 0.45
CA ILE A 135 -26.12 -17.35 0.81
C ILE A 135 -26.20 -15.88 1.22
N GLU A 136 -26.07 -15.62 2.52
CA GLU A 136 -25.98 -14.25 3.04
C GLU A 136 -24.63 -13.64 2.63
N GLY A 137 -24.65 -12.89 1.52
CA GLY A 137 -23.48 -12.20 0.96
C GLY A 137 -23.90 -11.12 -0.03
N THR A 138 -23.08 -10.08 -0.18
CA THR A 138 -23.33 -8.99 -1.13
C THR A 138 -23.17 -9.51 -2.57
N GLU A 139 -24.28 -9.87 -3.21
CA GLU A 139 -24.34 -10.21 -4.62
C GLU A 139 -24.32 -8.94 -5.47
N ALA A 140 -23.20 -8.62 -6.12
CA ALA A 140 -23.17 -7.54 -7.08
C ALA A 140 -23.76 -8.00 -8.43
N ARG A 141 -24.84 -7.36 -8.88
CA ARG A 141 -25.48 -7.65 -10.19
C ARG A 141 -25.08 -6.67 -11.28
N ASN A 142 -24.44 -5.56 -10.92
CA ASN A 142 -23.92 -4.56 -11.83
C ASN A 142 -22.42 -4.30 -11.58
N VAL A 143 -21.73 -3.81 -12.60
CA VAL A 143 -20.32 -3.40 -12.57
C VAL A 143 -20.08 -2.34 -11.49
N ASP A 144 -20.96 -1.34 -11.36
CA ASP A 144 -20.81 -0.28 -10.36
C ASP A 144 -20.94 -0.80 -8.92
N GLU A 145 -21.78 -1.81 -8.72
CA GLU A 145 -22.01 -2.47 -7.43
C GLU A 145 -20.82 -3.37 -7.07
N ALA A 146 -20.24 -4.06 -8.05
CA ALA A 146 -19.02 -4.84 -7.89
C ALA A 146 -17.83 -3.95 -7.56
N ILE A 147 -17.71 -2.80 -8.24
CA ILE A 147 -16.68 -1.79 -7.95
C ILE A 147 -16.85 -1.27 -6.54
N SER A 148 -18.08 -0.99 -6.09
CA SER A 148 -18.33 -0.48 -4.74
C SER A 148 -18.02 -1.52 -3.66
N ALA A 149 -18.42 -2.78 -3.85
CA ALA A 149 -18.15 -3.87 -2.92
C ALA A 149 -16.66 -4.23 -2.83
N LEU A 150 -15.89 -4.03 -3.91
CA LEU A 150 -14.45 -4.27 -3.97
C LEU A 150 -13.61 -3.02 -3.68
N SER A 151 -14.21 -1.82 -3.71
CA SER A 151 -13.51 -0.57 -3.41
C SER A 151 -13.27 -0.46 -1.92
N VAL A 152 -12.07 -0.84 -1.49
CA VAL A 152 -11.54 -0.51 -0.18
C VAL A 152 -11.38 1.01 -0.14
N SER A 153 -12.40 1.71 0.39
CA SER A 153 -12.40 3.17 0.57
C SER A 153 -11.42 3.66 1.64
N ASP A 154 -10.54 2.78 2.12
CA ASP A 154 -9.66 2.95 3.28
C ASP A 154 -8.18 3.18 2.91
N GLU A 155 -7.85 3.40 1.63
CA GLU A 155 -6.57 4.00 1.27
C GLU A 155 -6.68 5.52 1.48
N PRO A 156 -6.06 6.10 2.54
CA PRO A 156 -6.11 7.53 2.76
C PRO A 156 -5.40 8.15 1.56
N HIS A 157 -6.18 8.83 0.70
CA HIS A 157 -5.66 9.57 -0.43
C HIS A 157 -4.43 10.38 0.02
N LEU A 158 -3.24 9.86 -0.28
CA LEU A 158 -1.98 10.50 0.07
C LEU A 158 -2.05 11.90 -0.52
N ASP A 159 -2.17 12.90 0.35
CA ASP A 159 -2.48 14.25 -0.05
C ASP A 159 -1.31 14.85 -0.82
N LYS A 160 -1.46 14.80 -2.15
CA LYS A 160 -0.53 15.27 -3.17
C LYS A 160 -0.30 16.79 -3.15
N HIS A 161 -1.06 17.58 -2.36
CA HIS A 161 -1.01 19.04 -2.40
C HIS A 161 -0.76 19.67 -1.01
N PRO A 162 0.46 19.50 -0.45
CA PRO A 162 0.85 20.20 0.78
C PRO A 162 0.68 21.72 0.67
N GLU A 163 0.89 22.31 -0.51
CA GLU A 163 0.70 23.75 -0.77
C GLU A 163 -0.73 24.26 -0.52
N LYS A 164 -1.75 23.42 -0.76
CA LYS A 164 -3.15 23.78 -0.50
C LYS A 164 -3.47 23.73 0.99
N ARG A 165 -2.92 22.76 1.71
CA ARG A 165 -3.07 22.64 3.17
C ARG A 165 -2.38 23.78 3.93
N VAL A 166 -1.27 24.30 3.43
CA VAL A 166 -0.55 25.41 4.10
C VAL A 166 -1.45 26.61 4.34
N ARG A 167 -2.34 26.95 3.39
CA ARG A 167 -3.27 28.08 3.57
C ARG A 167 -4.31 27.81 4.64
N ALA A 168 -4.95 26.64 4.60
CA ALA A 168 -5.96 26.24 5.58
C ALA A 168 -5.37 26.11 6.99
N ALA A 169 -4.23 25.43 7.11
CA ALA A 169 -3.55 25.24 8.39
C ALA A 169 -3.00 26.57 8.95
N TYR A 170 -2.55 27.50 8.08
CA TYR A 170 -2.16 28.85 8.51
C TYR A 170 -3.35 29.64 9.04
N THR A 171 -4.53 29.54 8.43
CA THR A 171 -5.73 30.24 8.92
C THR A 171 -6.20 29.71 10.27
N GLU A 172 -6.11 28.39 10.49
CA GLU A 172 -6.43 27.75 11.77
C GLU A 172 -5.43 28.14 12.87
N PHE A 173 -4.14 28.17 12.53
CA PHE A 173 -3.09 28.65 13.41
C PHE A 173 -3.22 30.15 13.72
N GLU A 174 -3.60 30.97 12.74
CA GLU A 174 -3.86 32.41 12.96
C GLU A 174 -5.04 32.60 13.91
N ALA A 175 -6.14 31.86 13.74
CA ALA A 175 -7.32 31.97 14.59
C ALA A 175 -7.04 31.62 16.06
N THR A 176 -6.20 30.61 16.31
CA THR A 176 -5.88 30.12 17.66
C THR A 176 -4.78 30.93 18.34
N ARG A 177 -3.69 31.27 17.62
CA ARG A 177 -2.51 31.91 18.21
C ARG A 177 -2.59 33.43 18.26
N LEU A 178 -3.33 34.08 17.35
CA LEU A 178 -3.43 35.55 17.30
C LEU A 178 -4.06 36.17 18.57
N PRO A 179 -5.12 35.60 19.19
CA PRO A 179 -5.66 36.11 20.45
C PRO A 179 -4.65 36.02 21.61
N VAL A 180 -3.90 34.93 21.69
CA VAL A 180 -2.88 34.72 22.72
C VAL A 180 -1.75 35.75 22.58
N LEU A 181 -1.26 35.96 21.35
CA LEU A 181 -0.23 36.98 21.07
C LEU A 181 -0.69 38.41 21.38
N LYS A 182 -1.99 38.72 21.23
CA LYS A 182 -2.56 40.02 21.63
C LYS A 182 -2.62 40.19 23.16
N GLN A 183 -2.86 39.11 23.90
CA GLN A 183 -2.86 39.14 25.37
C GLN A 183 -1.45 39.24 25.93
N GLU A 184 -0.49 38.49 25.37
CA GLU A 184 0.92 38.54 25.76
C GLU A 184 1.56 39.91 25.43
N ASN A 185 1.14 40.55 24.33
CA ASN A 185 1.74 41.78 23.82
C ASN A 185 0.70 42.85 23.46
N PRO A 186 0.03 43.47 24.45
CA PRO A 186 -1.04 44.43 24.20
C PRO A 186 -0.57 45.73 23.53
N ASN A 187 0.72 46.08 23.66
CA ASN A 187 1.29 47.32 23.11
C ASN A 187 1.74 47.21 21.65
N MET A 188 1.70 46.01 21.04
CA MET A 188 2.16 45.80 19.67
C MET A 188 1.05 46.00 18.63
N ARG A 189 1.43 46.60 17.49
CA ARG A 189 0.51 46.77 16.36
C ARG A 189 0.25 45.42 15.71
N LEU A 190 -0.96 45.23 15.16
CA LEU A 190 -1.37 43.98 14.50
C LEU A 190 -0.37 43.51 13.41
N SER A 191 0.29 44.43 12.71
CA SER A 191 1.31 44.10 11.72
C SER A 191 2.53 43.42 12.34
N GLN A 192 2.97 43.86 13.52
CA GLN A 192 4.09 43.27 14.27
C GLN A 192 3.70 41.90 14.83
N LEU A 193 2.47 41.78 15.38
CA LEU A 193 1.94 40.51 15.84
C LEU A 193 1.84 39.47 14.70
N LYS A 194 1.40 39.88 13.51
CA LYS A 194 1.39 39.01 12.32
C LYS A 194 2.79 38.61 11.85
N GLN A 195 3.79 39.49 11.98
CA GLN A 195 5.18 39.14 11.70
C GLN A 195 5.72 38.09 12.69
N MET A 196 5.40 38.22 13.97
CA MET A 196 5.74 37.21 14.98
C MET A 196 5.03 35.89 14.72
N LEU A 197 3.72 35.93 14.46
CA LEU A 197 2.91 34.76 14.13
C LEU A 197 3.46 34.02 12.91
N LYS A 198 3.91 34.75 11.87
CA LYS A 198 4.55 34.15 10.69
C LYS A 198 5.88 33.46 11.04
N LYS A 199 6.67 34.03 11.95
CA LYS A 199 7.93 33.41 12.41
C LYS A 199 7.67 32.14 13.22
N GLU A 200 6.67 32.16 14.10
CA GLU A 200 6.22 30.97 14.84
C GLU A 200 5.69 29.90 13.87
N TRP A 201 4.87 30.29 12.89
CA TRP A 201 4.31 29.38 11.88
C TRP A 201 5.39 28.64 11.07
N MET A 202 6.44 29.34 10.63
CA MET A 202 7.54 28.72 9.87
C MET A 202 8.28 27.64 10.69
N LYS A 203 8.24 27.70 12.02
CA LYS A 203 8.85 26.70 12.93
C LYS A 203 7.86 25.69 13.49
N SER A 204 6.56 25.95 13.34
CA SER A 204 5.51 25.13 13.93
C SER A 204 5.45 23.75 13.27
N PRO A 205 5.19 22.66 14.05
CA PRO A 205 4.92 21.34 13.49
C PRO A 205 3.59 21.29 12.71
N GLU A 206 2.70 22.26 12.93
CA GLU A 206 1.43 22.36 12.21
C GLU A 206 1.59 22.82 10.77
N ASN A 207 2.75 23.38 10.41
CA ASN A 207 3.05 23.71 9.03
C ASN A 207 3.26 22.43 8.22
N PRO A 208 2.40 22.12 7.22
CA PRO A 208 2.54 20.90 6.41
C PRO A 208 3.89 20.81 5.67
N LEU A 209 4.58 21.93 5.46
CA LEU A 209 5.92 21.98 4.86
C LEU A 209 7.02 21.46 5.80
N ASN A 210 6.79 21.50 7.12
CA ASN A 210 7.72 20.99 8.13
C ASN A 210 7.46 19.52 8.47
N LYS A 211 6.30 18.98 8.06
CA LYS A 211 5.99 17.55 8.23
C LYS A 211 6.86 16.75 7.27
N ARG A 212 7.65 15.83 7.82
CA ARG A 212 8.54 14.94 7.05
C ARG A 212 7.67 14.09 6.13
N SER A 213 7.62 14.42 4.84
CA SER A 213 6.96 13.57 3.85
C SER A 213 7.73 12.25 3.81
N LEU A 214 7.09 11.16 4.24
CA LEU A 214 7.65 9.82 4.13
C LEU A 214 8.09 9.62 2.67
N ALA A 215 9.38 9.29 2.49
CA ALA A 215 9.91 9.09 1.16
C ALA A 215 9.25 7.85 0.56
N TYR A 216 8.96 7.88 -0.75
CA TYR A 216 8.37 6.77 -1.50
C TYR A 216 9.09 5.41 -1.34
N ASN A 217 10.32 5.40 -0.80
CA ASN A 217 11.13 4.21 -0.57
C ASN A 217 11.22 3.75 0.91
N GLU A 218 10.48 4.35 1.85
CA GLU A 218 10.36 3.77 3.20
C GLU A 218 9.47 2.52 3.11
N LYS A 219 10.11 1.37 2.90
CA LYS A 219 9.48 0.05 3.06
C LYS A 219 8.95 -0.05 4.50
N GLN A 220 7.66 -0.38 4.62
CA GLN A 220 7.11 -0.92 5.87
C GLN A 220 7.80 -2.22 6.25
#